data_AF-A0A518KB31-F1
#
_entry.id   AF-A0A518KB31-F1
#
_cell.length_a   1.000
_cell.length_b   1.000
_cell.length_c   1.000
_cell.angle_alpha   90.00
_cell.angle_beta   90.00
_cell.angle_gamma   90.00
#
_symmetry.space_group_name_H-M   'P 1'
#
loop_
_entity.id
_entity.type
_entity.pdbx_description
1 polymer ?
#
loop_
_entity_poly.entity_id
_entity_poly.type
_entity_poly.pdbx_seq_one_letter_code
_entity_poly.pdbx_strand_id
1 'polypeptide(L)' 'MSILCRVDDKHVPLYRVMWVAATPHFCGEEDCLREGSYEVRLEQDESLWATTAERDNLVEMLESWQGGLGPADEQF' A
#
# COMPACT_ATOMS: atom_id res chain seq x y z
N MET A 1 15.87 3.25 4.25
CA MET A 1 14.65 3.04 3.46
C MET A 1 13.52 3.85 4.10
N SER A 2 12.71 4.55 3.31
CA SER A 2 11.54 5.26 3.86
C SER A 2 10.50 4.23 4.33
N ILE A 3 9.86 4.49 5.47
CA ILE A 3 8.69 3.71 5.92
C ILE A 3 7.39 4.18 5.26
N LEU A 4 7.44 5.24 4.45
CA LEU A 4 6.29 5.80 3.74
C LEU A 4 6.34 5.38 2.27
N CYS A 5 5.26 4.80 1.77
CA CYS A 5 4.98 4.54 0.36
C CYS A 5 3.94 5.55 -0.14
N ARG A 6 3.98 5.92 -1.43
CA ARG A 6 2.94 6.77 -2.04
C ARG A 6 1.96 5.92 -2.84
N VAL A 7 0.68 5.98 -2.48
CA VAL A 7 -0.42 5.30 -3.18
C VAL A 7 -1.60 6.24 -3.26
N ASP A 8 -2.17 6.44 -4.46
CA ASP A 8 -3.35 7.30 -4.67
C ASP A 8 -3.14 8.71 -4.06
N ASP A 9 -1.96 9.29 -4.37
CA ASP A 9 -1.48 10.58 -3.86
C ASP A 9 -1.36 10.71 -2.33
N LYS A 10 -1.43 9.61 -1.58
CA LYS A 10 -1.30 9.58 -0.11
C LYS A 10 0.04 8.98 0.29
N HIS A 11 0.69 9.55 1.31
CA HIS A 11 1.85 8.94 1.94
C HIS A 11 1.37 7.99 3.04
N VAL A 12 1.55 6.69 2.81
CA VAL A 12 1.06 5.60 3.64
C VAL A 12 2.23 4.95 4.37
N PRO A 13 2.21 4.86 5.71
CA PRO A 13 3.17 4.06 6.43
C PRO A 13 3.03 2.57 6.10
N LEU A 14 4.14 1.90 5.79
CA LEU A 14 4.15 0.46 5.44
C LEU A 14 3.51 -0.40 6.53
N TYR A 15 3.71 -0.07 7.81
CA TYR A 15 3.13 -0.80 8.93
C TYR A 15 1.59 -0.74 9.01
N ARG A 16 0.95 0.20 8.30
CA ARG A 16 -0.52 0.26 8.22
C ARG A 16 -1.10 -0.64 7.13
N VAL A 17 -0.27 -1.20 6.24
CA VAL A 17 -0.74 -2.03 5.13
C VAL A 17 -0.97 -3.45 5.61
N MET A 18 -2.21 -3.92 5.47
CA MET A 18 -2.64 -5.27 5.87
C MET A 18 -2.45 -6.27 4.73
N TRP A 19 -2.86 -5.89 3.52
CA TRP A 19 -2.65 -6.69 2.31
C TRP A 19 -2.78 -5.84 1.05
N VAL A 20 -2.22 -6.37 -0.05
CA VAL A 20 -2.29 -5.77 -1.38
C VAL A 20 -2.91 -6.80 -2.33
N ALA A 21 -3.94 -6.42 -3.08
CA ALA A 21 -4.57 -7.32 -4.03
C ALA A 21 -3.59 -7.70 -5.14
N ALA A 22 -3.50 -9.00 -5.44
CA ALA A 22 -2.69 -9.51 -6.56
C ALA A 22 -3.40 -9.33 -7.91
N THR A 23 -4.74 -9.20 -7.89
CA THR A 23 -5.57 -9.04 -9.08
C THR A 23 -6.25 -7.68 -9.09
N PRO A 24 -6.31 -6.99 -10.24
CA PRO A 24 -7.06 -5.76 -10.37
C PRO A 24 -8.57 -6.01 -10.20
N HIS A 25 -9.27 -4.97 -9.75
CA HIS A 25 -10.72 -5.00 -9.55
C HIS A 25 -11.48 -4.92 -10.87
N PHE A 26 -12.48 -5.79 -11.03
CA PHE A 26 -13.43 -5.81 -12.14
C PHE A 26 -14.77 -6.34 -11.62
N CYS A 27 -15.75 -5.44 -11.46
CA CYS A 27 -17.09 -5.80 -10.97
C CYS A 27 -18.18 -5.70 -12.05
N GLY A 28 -17.93 -4.96 -13.14
CA GLY A 28 -18.89 -4.78 -14.23
C GLY A 28 -20.02 -3.79 -13.93
N GLU A 29 -19.96 -3.08 -12.80
CA GLU A 29 -20.91 -2.01 -12.47
C GLU A 29 -20.59 -0.74 -13.30
N GLU A 30 -21.61 -0.14 -13.91
CA GLU A 30 -21.45 0.98 -14.84
C GLU A 30 -20.85 2.24 -14.20
N ASP A 31 -21.01 2.41 -12.88
CA ASP A 31 -20.53 3.56 -12.11
C ASP A 31 -19.22 3.28 -11.36
N CYS A 32 -18.58 2.13 -11.58
CA CYS A 32 -17.32 1.79 -10.94
C CYS A 32 -16.16 2.63 -11.49
N LEU A 33 -15.56 3.45 -10.62
CA LEU A 33 -14.38 4.27 -10.95
C LEU A 33 -13.04 3.57 -10.65
N ARG A 34 -13.08 2.30 -10.25
CA ARG A 34 -11.91 1.55 -9.73
C ARG A 34 -11.54 0.34 -10.58
N GLU A 35 -12.22 0.13 -11.70
CA GLU A 35 -11.86 -0.95 -12.62
C GLU A 35 -10.40 -0.84 -13.07
N GLY A 36 -9.70 -1.98 -13.09
CA GLY A 36 -8.28 -2.05 -13.42
C GLY A 36 -7.31 -1.58 -12.32
N SER A 37 -7.82 -1.01 -11.22
CA SER A 37 -6.99 -0.64 -10.06
C SER A 37 -6.86 -1.81 -9.07
N TYR A 38 -5.80 -1.79 -8.26
CA TYR A 38 -5.51 -2.79 -7.25
C TYR A 38 -5.90 -2.28 -5.88
N GLU A 39 -6.66 -3.06 -5.13
CA GLU A 39 -7.03 -2.68 -3.78
C GLU A 39 -5.83 -2.86 -2.82
N VAL A 40 -5.57 -1.84 -2.02
CA VAL A 40 -4.61 -1.88 -0.91
C VAL A 40 -5.41 -1.70 0.38
N ARG A 41 -5.42 -2.73 1.22
CA ARG A 41 -6.12 -2.68 2.50
C ARG A 41 -5.20 -2.15 3.59
N LEU A 42 -5.68 -1.13 4.29
CA LEU A 42 -5.04 -0.59 5.47
C LEU A 42 -5.71 -1.12 6.74
N GLU A 43 -5.11 -0.83 7.89
CA GLU A 43 -5.76 -0.96 9.19
C GLU A 43 -7.09 -0.18 9.24
N GLN A 44 -7.97 -0.58 10.16
CA GLN A 44 -9.27 0.08 10.41
C GLN A 44 -10.24 0.05 9.22
N ASP A 45 -10.16 -1.00 8.41
CA ASP A 45 -11.04 -1.25 7.26
C ASP A 45 -10.97 -0.19 6.15
N GLU A 46 -9.94 0.67 6.15
CA GLU A 46 -9.69 1.64 5.08
C GLU A 46 -9.08 0.94 3.84
N SER A 47 -9.52 1.34 2.64
CA SER A 47 -8.95 0.86 1.37
C SER A 47 -8.44 2.02 0.52
N LEU A 48 -7.30 1.80 -0.12
CA LEU A 48 -6.77 2.63 -1.20
C LEU A 48 -6.80 1.87 -2.52
N TRP A 49 -6.73 2.60 -3.62
CA TRP A 49 -6.77 2.05 -4.98
C TRP A 49 -5.49 2.43 -5.71
N ALA A 50 -4.62 1.44 -5.88
CA ALA A 50 -3.31 1.59 -6.50
C ALA A 50 -3.39 1.33 -8.01
N THR A 51 -2.62 2.11 -8.77
CA THR A 51 -2.22 1.74 -10.13
C THR A 51 -1.29 0.53 -10.10
N THR A 52 -1.06 -0.12 -11.25
CA THR A 52 -0.09 -1.23 -11.35
C THR A 52 1.29 -0.85 -10.83
N ALA A 53 1.78 0.35 -11.18
CA ALA A 53 3.10 0.82 -10.76
C ALA A 53 3.19 1.05 -9.24
N GLU A 54 2.16 1.64 -8.63
CA GLU A 54 2.08 1.82 -7.19
C GLU A 54 1.98 0.48 -6.46
N ARG A 55 1.21 -0.48 -7.01
CA ARG A 55 1.10 -1.84 -6.47
C ARG A 55 2.44 -2.55 -6.46
N ASP A 56 3.15 -2.54 -7.57
CA ASP A 56 4.46 -3.21 -7.70
C ASP A 56 5.49 -2.58 -6.76
N ASN A 57 5.55 -1.24 -6.72
CA ASN A 57 6.45 -0.53 -5.80
C ASN A 57 6.14 -0.82 -4.33
N LEU A 58 4.85 -0.84 -3.95
CA LEU A 58 4.44 -1.13 -2.59
C LEU A 58 4.83 -2.56 -2.17
N VAL A 59 4.64 -3.54 -3.06
CA VAL A 59 5.05 -4.94 -2.80
C VAL A 59 6.56 -5.02 -2.61
N GLU A 60 7.36 -4.40 -3.48
CA GLU A 60 8.83 -4.36 -3.35
C GLU A 60 9.27 -3.72 -2.00
N MET A 61 8.62 -2.62 -1.61
CA MET A 61 8.88 -1.96 -0.33
C MET A 61 8.51 -2.84 0.87
N LEU A 62 7.40 -3.58 0.80
CA LEU A 62 6.98 -4.49 1.87
C LEU A 62 7.92 -5.70 1.97
N GLU A 63 8.33 -6.29 0.86
CA GLU A 63 9.25 -7.42 0.82
C GLU A 63 10.65 -7.06 1.34
N SER A 64 11.10 -5.83 1.07
CA SER A 64 12.37 -5.32 1.56
C SER A 64 12.32 -4.79 2.99
N TRP A 65 11.12 -4.52 3.53
CA TRP A 65 10.95 -3.96 4.87
C TRP A 65 11.18 -5.00 5.96
N GLN A 66 12.23 -4.79 6.76
CA GLN A 66 12.63 -5.69 7.85
C GLN A 66 11.84 -5.48 9.17
N GLY A 67 10.66 -4.85 9.13
CA GLY A 67 9.76 -4.74 10.29
C GLY A 67 10.15 -3.73 11.38
N GLY A 68 11.20 -2.94 11.19
CA GLY A 68 11.60 -1.90 12.14
C GLY A 68 11.01 -0.53 11.81
N LEU A 69 10.50 0.18 12.83
CA LEU A 69 10.82 1.61 12.94
C LEU A 69 12.35 1.65 12.98
N GLY A 70 13.01 2.43 12.11
CA GLY A 70 14.48 2.51 12.10
C GLY A 70 15.05 2.68 13.52
N PRO A 71 16.32 2.30 13.76
CA PRO A 71 16.87 2.21 15.12
C PRO A 71 16.44 3.43 15.93
N ALA A 72 15.78 3.18 17.06
CA ALA A 72 15.57 4.22 18.04
C ALA A 72 16.94 4.85 18.28
N ASP A 73 17.07 6.16 18.06
CA ASP A 73 18.30 6.89 18.32
C ASP A 73 18.93 6.34 19.60
N GLU A 74 20.12 5.73 19.47
CA GLU A 74 20.96 5.37 20.61
C GLU A 74 21.33 6.68 21.31
N GLN A 75 20.45 7.10 22.23
CA GLN A 75 20.76 8.09 23.23
C GLN A 75 21.12 7.35 24.51
N PHE A 76 22.40 7.51 24.86
CA PHE A 76 23.10 7.25 26.12
C PHE A 76 23.84 5.92 26.26
#